data_AF-A0A7K0CBQ2-F1
#
_entry.id   AF-A0A7K0CBQ2-F1
#
_cell.length_a   1.000
_cell.length_b   1.000
_cell.length_c   1.000
_cell.angle_alpha   90.00
_cell.angle_beta   90.00
_cell.angle_gamma   90.00
#
_symmetry.space_group_name_H-M   'P 1'
#
loop_
_entity.id
_entity.type
_entity.pdbx_description
1 polymer ?
#
loop_
_entity_poly.entity_id
_entity_poly.type
_entity_poly.pdbx_seq_one_letter_code
_entity_poly.pdbx_strand_id
1 'polypeptide(L)'
;MFGDGELPAALGGLAGIPSRFGARFRPALLRHCLGPQRPDAPYIAVWPEDGVLPDLTGDTVGTPEDLAGVVLAERARHRCFVCGAGFEVLRPEAAIPVLGHNLARHRIVSGCPACGSDFGRSRIDGLALIRLPDVPDGAAPP
;
A
#
# COMPACT_ATOMS: atom_id res chain seq x y z
N MET A 1 -15.66 3.66 0.42
CA MET A 1 -15.75 4.42 -0.85
C MET A 1 -14.34 4.52 -1.40
N PHE A 2 -14.12 4.03 -2.61
CA PHE A 2 -12.85 4.14 -3.33
C PHE A 2 -13.14 5.11 -4.47
N GLY A 3 -12.44 6.23 -4.55
CA GLY A 3 -12.73 7.23 -5.58
C GLY A 3 -11.59 8.21 -5.75
N ASP A 4 -11.42 8.68 -6.98
CA ASP A 4 -10.48 9.74 -7.38
C ASP A 4 -11.06 11.16 -7.16
N GLY A 5 -12.19 11.28 -6.45
CA GLY A 5 -12.75 12.56 -6.01
C GLY A 5 -11.85 13.27 -5.00
N GLU A 6 -12.21 14.51 -4.62
CA GLU A 6 -11.44 15.31 -3.65
C GLU A 6 -11.13 14.46 -2.41
N LEU A 7 -9.85 14.06 -2.29
CA LEU A 7 -9.42 13.12 -1.27
C LEU A 7 -9.70 13.78 0.09
N PRO A 8 -10.45 13.12 1.00
CA PRO A 8 -10.54 13.58 2.38
C PRO A 8 -9.15 13.93 2.89
N ALA A 9 -9.00 15.00 3.67
CA ALA A 9 -7.68 15.43 4.15
C ALA A 9 -6.84 14.29 4.77
N ALA A 10 -7.51 13.29 5.35
CA ALA A 10 -6.92 12.05 5.87
C ALA A 10 -6.16 11.21 4.82
N LEU A 11 -6.50 11.29 3.53
CA LEU A 11 -5.85 10.60 2.41
C LEU A 11 -4.81 11.46 1.68
N GLY A 12 -4.62 12.74 2.05
CA GLY A 12 -3.68 13.64 1.38
C GLY A 12 -2.25 13.09 1.32
N GLY A 13 -1.82 12.33 2.33
CA GLY A 13 -0.52 11.65 2.36
C GLY A 13 -0.36 10.51 1.35
N LEU A 14 -1.43 10.05 0.70
CA LEU A 14 -1.49 8.92 -0.22
C LEU A 14 -1.79 9.32 -1.68
N ALA A 15 -2.08 10.60 -1.96
CA ALA A 15 -2.49 11.06 -3.29
C ALA A 15 -1.49 10.68 -4.41
N GLY A 16 -0.19 10.65 -4.11
CA GLY A 16 0.86 10.28 -5.07
C GLY A 16 1.08 8.77 -5.26
N ILE A 17 0.35 7.90 -4.56
CA ILE A 17 0.58 6.44 -4.61
C ILE A 17 0.36 5.86 -6.02
N PRO A 18 -0.74 6.17 -6.74
CA PRO A 18 -0.97 5.61 -8.07
C PRO A 18 0.15 5.95 -9.06
N SER A 19 0.63 7.20 -9.04
CA SER A 19 1.70 7.66 -9.93
C SER A 19 3.06 7.03 -9.61
N ARG A 20 3.30 6.65 -8.35
CA ARG A 20 4.59 6.11 -7.88
C ARG A 20 4.68 4.60 -7.99
N PHE A 21 3.61 3.91 -7.61
CA PHE A 21 3.55 2.44 -7.55
C PHE A 21 2.78 1.80 -8.70
N GLY A 22 1.93 2.57 -9.39
CA GLY A 22 1.10 2.12 -10.51
C GLY A 22 -0.40 2.18 -10.21
N ALA A 23 -1.21 2.16 -11.27
CA ALA A 23 -2.66 2.40 -11.21
C ALA A 23 -3.47 1.39 -10.37
N ARG A 24 -2.89 0.21 -10.07
CA ARG A 24 -3.49 -0.82 -9.21
C ARG A 24 -3.40 -0.51 -7.70
N PHE A 25 -2.60 0.48 -7.33
CA PHE A 25 -2.43 0.93 -5.95
C PHE A 25 -3.20 2.24 -5.80
N ARG A 26 -4.39 2.19 -5.20
CA ARG A 26 -5.27 3.36 -5.08
C ARG A 26 -5.48 3.74 -3.61
N PRO A 27 -5.46 5.03 -3.24
CA PRO A 27 -5.86 5.47 -1.92
C PRO A 27 -7.26 4.97 -1.57
N ALA A 28 -7.44 4.50 -0.35
CA ALA A 28 -8.70 3.96 0.15
C ALA A 28 -8.93 4.44 1.57
N LEU A 29 -10.16 4.84 1.89
CA LEU A 29 -10.54 5.14 3.26
C LEU A 29 -11.36 3.98 3.82
N LEU A 30 -10.82 3.32 4.83
CA LEU A 30 -11.57 2.32 5.58
C LEU A 30 -12.42 3.05 6.61
N ARG A 31 -13.71 3.16 6.30
CA ARG A 31 -14.73 3.71 7.21
C ARG A 31 -15.30 2.55 8.00
N HIS A 32 -14.91 2.42 9.26
CA HIS A 32 -15.24 1.21 10.01
C HIS A 32 -16.67 1.23 10.57
N CYS A 33 -17.44 0.21 10.20
CA CYS A 33 -18.64 -0.29 10.90
C CYS A 33 -18.31 -1.17 12.13
N LEU A 34 -17.03 -1.26 12.54
CA LEU A 34 -16.54 -2.15 13.63
C LEU A 34 -16.70 -1.56 15.05
N GLY A 35 -17.42 -0.45 15.18
CA GLY A 35 -17.77 0.18 16.46
C GLY A 35 -17.66 1.71 16.42
N PRO A 36 -18.50 2.44 17.17
CA PRO A 36 -18.66 3.90 17.06
C PRO A 36 -17.44 4.76 17.50
N GLN A 37 -16.30 4.16 17.83
CA GLN A 37 -15.15 4.87 18.42
C GLN A 37 -13.83 4.76 17.64
N ARG A 38 -13.75 4.04 16.51
CA ARG A 38 -12.54 4.06 15.68
C ARG A 38 -12.62 5.14 14.60
N PRO A 39 -11.62 6.02 14.49
CA PRO A 39 -11.58 7.00 13.41
C PRO A 39 -11.39 6.29 12.06
N ASP A 40 -11.89 6.92 10.98
CA ASP A 40 -11.63 6.50 9.61
C ASP A 40 -10.11 6.40 9.40
N ALA A 41 -9.66 5.26 8.85
CA ALA A 41 -8.24 4.97 8.71
C ALA A 41 -7.84 4.97 7.21
N PRO A 42 -6.78 5.72 6.84
CA PRO A 42 -6.30 5.76 5.46
C PRO A 42 -5.48 4.51 5.13
N TYR A 43 -5.84 3.85 4.03
CA TYR A 43 -5.18 2.66 3.49
C TYR A 43 -4.91 2.83 2.00
N ILE A 44 -4.20 1.86 1.43
CA ILE A 44 -4.02 1.71 -0.02
C ILE A 44 -4.74 0.42 -0.41
N ALA A 45 -5.74 0.51 -1.29
CA ALA A 45 -6.34 -0.64 -1.92
C ALA A 45 -5.44 -1.11 -3.08
N VAL A 46 -5.18 -2.41 -3.10
CA VAL A 46 -4.29 -3.06 -4.06
C VAL A 46 -5.08 -4.10 -4.82
N TRP A 47 -5.20 -3.92 -6.13
CA TRP A 47 -5.77 -4.91 -7.05
C TRP A 47 -4.69 -5.91 -7.51
N PRO A 48 -5.06 -7.17 -7.77
CA PRO A 48 -4.10 -8.17 -8.25
C PRO A 48 -3.57 -7.81 -9.64
N GLU A 49 -2.40 -8.34 -10.02
CA GLU A 49 -1.72 -7.92 -11.26
C GLU A 49 -2.52 -8.24 -12.53
N ASP A 50 -3.33 -9.29 -12.47
CA ASP A 50 -4.21 -9.80 -13.53
C ASP A 50 -5.66 -9.28 -13.43
N GLY A 51 -5.95 -8.43 -12.43
CA GLY A 51 -7.29 -7.90 -12.19
C GLY A 51 -7.66 -6.77 -13.15
N VAL A 52 -8.91 -6.76 -13.62
CA VAL A 52 -9.48 -5.59 -14.28
C VAL A 52 -9.67 -4.50 -13.24
N LEU A 53 -9.06 -3.33 -13.45
CA LEU A 53 -9.25 -2.20 -12.55
C LEU A 53 -10.64 -1.61 -12.79
N PRO A 54 -11.48 -1.51 -11.75
CA PRO A 54 -12.77 -0.87 -11.88
C PRO A 54 -12.57 0.61 -12.23
N ASP A 55 -13.46 1.10 -13.09
CA ASP A 55 -13.58 2.53 -13.30
C ASP A 55 -14.28 3.14 -12.08
N LEU A 56 -13.47 3.74 -11.21
CA LEU A 56 -13.91 4.41 -9.99
C LEU A 56 -14.03 5.92 -10.22
N THR A 57 -14.02 6.38 -11.48
CA THR A 57 -14.30 7.77 -11.82
C THR A 57 -15.81 8.02 -11.75
N GLY A 58 -16.27 8.50 -10.60
CA GLY A 58 -17.66 8.88 -10.36
C GLY A 58 -18.19 8.42 -9.00
N ASP A 59 -19.34 8.97 -8.58
CA ASP A 59 -20.07 8.60 -7.35
C ASP A 59 -20.60 7.14 -7.35
N THR A 60 -20.16 6.31 -8.28
CA THR A 60 -20.55 4.92 -8.40
C THR A 60 -20.04 4.14 -7.20
N VAL A 61 -20.96 3.70 -6.36
CA VAL A 61 -20.67 2.75 -5.28
C VAL A 61 -20.19 1.45 -5.94
N GLY A 62 -18.89 1.17 -5.83
CA GLY A 62 -18.31 -0.07 -6.33
C GLY A 62 -19.10 -1.29 -5.84
N THR A 63 -19.35 -2.22 -6.73
CA THR A 63 -19.98 -3.50 -6.44
C THR A 63 -19.02 -4.38 -5.60
N PRO A 64 -19.54 -5.36 -4.84
CA PRO A 64 -18.68 -6.34 -4.17
C PRO A 64 -17.70 -7.04 -5.12
N GLU A 65 -18.11 -7.25 -6.38
CA GLU A 65 -17.30 -7.81 -7.45
C GLU A 65 -16.10 -6.92 -7.82
N ASP A 66 -16.24 -5.59 -7.76
CA ASP A 66 -15.15 -4.63 -8.01
C ASP A 66 -14.02 -4.73 -6.96
N LEU A 67 -14.31 -5.37 -5.82
CA LEU A 67 -13.37 -5.60 -4.71
C LEU A 67 -12.82 -7.03 -4.68
N ALA A 68 -13.16 -7.85 -5.68
CA ALA A 68 -12.72 -9.24 -5.74
C ALA A 68 -11.18 -9.33 -5.82
N GLY A 69 -10.56 -9.90 -4.79
CA GLY A 69 -9.10 -10.05 -4.72
C GLY A 69 -8.36 -8.80 -4.23
N VAL A 70 -9.06 -7.73 -3.84
CA VAL A 70 -8.42 -6.52 -3.31
C VAL A 70 -7.85 -6.80 -1.91
N VAL A 71 -6.66 -6.26 -1.65
CA VAL A 71 -6.00 -6.25 -0.35
C VAL A 71 -5.82 -4.80 0.09
N LEU A 72 -5.96 -4.53 1.39
CA LEU A 72 -5.56 -3.24 1.96
C LEU A 72 -4.09 -3.29 2.36
N ALA A 73 -3.41 -2.17 2.17
CA ALA A 73 -2.01 -2.03 2.49
C ALA A 73 -1.73 -0.69 3.19
N GLU A 74 -0.71 -0.70 4.03
CA GLU A 74 -0.16 0.48 4.66
C GLU A 74 1.18 0.85 4.04
N ARG A 75 1.50 2.14 4.08
CA ARG A 75 2.80 2.64 3.67
C ARG A 75 3.76 2.60 4.86
N ALA A 76 4.88 1.91 4.70
CA ALA A 76 5.96 1.88 5.67
C ALA A 76 7.29 2.34 5.05
N ARG A 77 8.19 2.88 5.88
CA ARG A 77 9.60 3.04 5.52
C ARG A 77 10.40 1.89 6.12
N HIS A 78 11.28 1.29 5.33
CA HIS A 78 12.14 0.21 5.79
C HIS A 78 13.56 0.39 5.27
N ARG A 79 14.56 0.04 6.06
CA ARG A 79 15.97 0.02 5.63
C ARG A 79 16.44 -1.42 5.53
N CYS A 80 17.18 -1.74 4.47
CA CYS A 80 17.82 -3.05 4.36
C CYS A 80 18.84 -3.23 5.48
N PHE A 81 18.74 -4.32 6.25
CA PHE A 81 19.67 -4.60 7.34
C PHE A 81 21.08 -4.98 6.87
N VAL A 82 21.27 -5.26 5.58
CA VAL A 82 22.57 -5.62 5.01
C VAL A 82 23.30 -4.41 4.43
N CYS A 83 22.64 -3.64 3.56
CA CYS A 83 23.29 -2.54 2.82
C CYS A 83 22.84 -1.14 3.27
N GLY A 84 21.90 -1.03 4.22
CA GLY A 84 21.39 0.25 4.72
C GLY A 84 20.41 0.98 3.79
N ALA A 85 20.28 0.56 2.53
CA ALA A 85 19.42 1.22 1.55
C ALA A 85 17.98 1.37 2.05
N GLY A 86 17.43 2.58 1.93
CA GLY A 86 16.08 2.93 2.33
C GLY A 86 15.04 2.62 1.26
N PHE A 87 13.87 2.16 1.68
CA PHE A 87 12.74 1.84 0.83
C PHE A 87 11.45 2.37 1.43
N GLU A 88 10.56 2.83 0.56
CA GLU A 88 9.14 2.92 0.87
C GLU A 88 8.50 1.61 0.42
N VAL A 89 7.74 0.98 1.31
CA VAL A 89 7.19 -0.36 1.14
C VAL A 89 5.69 -0.31 1.39
N LEU A 90 4.91 -0.94 0.51
CA LEU A 90 3.48 -1.13 0.70
C LEU A 90 3.23 -2.48 1.36
N ARG A 91 2.98 -2.47 2.68
CA ARG A 91 2.80 -3.69 3.47
C ARG A 91 1.33 -4.08 3.52
N PRO A 92 0.98 -5.35 3.25
CA PRO A 92 -0.39 -5.79 3.38
C PRO A 92 -0.85 -5.68 4.84
N GLU A 93 -2.07 -5.18 5.05
CA GLU A 93 -2.75 -5.21 6.34
C GLU A 93 -3.23 -6.65 6.60
N ALA A 94 -2.45 -7.38 7.39
CA ALA A 94 -2.69 -8.78 7.70
C ALA A 94 -3.41 -8.99 9.04
N ALA A 95 -3.54 -7.96 9.88
CA ALA A 95 -4.21 -8.05 11.18
C ALA A 95 -5.75 -8.08 11.06
N ILE A 96 -6.29 -7.80 9.88
CA ILE A 96 -7.72 -7.89 9.57
C ILE A 96 -7.99 -9.22 8.84
N PRO A 97 -8.57 -10.24 9.50
CA PRO A 97 -8.66 -11.61 8.97
C PRO A 97 -9.37 -11.72 7.61
N VAL A 98 -10.34 -10.84 7.34
CA VAL A 98 -11.11 -10.82 6.09
C VAL A 98 -10.27 -10.35 4.90
N LEU A 99 -9.24 -9.53 5.13
CA LEU A 99 -8.44 -8.91 4.07
C LEU A 99 -7.20 -9.74 3.69
N GLY A 100 -6.74 -10.62 4.59
CA GLY A 100 -5.61 -11.50 4.34
C GLY A 100 -5.89 -12.63 3.35
N HIS A 101 -7.15 -13.03 3.15
CA HIS A 101 -7.51 -14.16 2.27
C HIS A 101 -7.12 -13.92 0.80
N ASN A 102 -7.15 -12.66 0.37
CA ASN A 102 -6.80 -12.29 -0.99
C ASN A 102 -5.29 -12.19 -1.23
N LEU A 103 -4.45 -12.20 -0.18
CA LEU A 103 -3.01 -11.99 -0.30
C LEU A 103 -2.32 -13.00 -1.22
N ALA A 104 -2.81 -14.24 -1.27
CA ALA A 104 -2.29 -15.29 -2.15
C ALA A 104 -2.44 -14.96 -3.65
N ARG A 105 -3.33 -14.03 -4.01
CA ARG A 105 -3.51 -13.54 -5.40
C ARG A 105 -2.54 -12.42 -5.76
N HIS A 106 -1.73 -11.96 -4.81
CA HIS A 106 -0.78 -10.88 -5.00
C HIS A 106 0.65 -11.40 -4.97
N ARG A 107 1.49 -10.83 -5.83
CA ARG A 107 2.92 -11.05 -5.77
C ARG A 107 3.52 -10.26 -4.61
N ILE A 108 4.22 -10.96 -3.72
CA ILE A 108 5.04 -10.34 -2.67
C ILE A 108 6.45 -10.15 -3.18
N VAL A 109 6.95 -8.93 -3.09
CA VAL A 109 8.38 -8.65 -3.26
C VAL A 109 9.05 -8.94 -1.92
N SER A 110 10.02 -9.84 -1.92
CA SER A 110 10.79 -10.20 -0.72
C SER A 110 12.28 -10.11 -1.03
N GLY A 111 13.05 -9.57 -0.10
CA GLY A 111 14.47 -9.31 -0.30
C GLY A 111 14.79 -7.86 -0.70
N CYS A 112 16.06 -7.51 -0.64
CA CYS A 112 16.54 -6.18 -0.99
C CYS A 112 16.97 -6.13 -2.48
N PRO A 113 16.28 -5.37 -3.33
CA PRO A 113 16.66 -5.26 -4.74
C PRO A 113 17.95 -4.45 -4.96
N ALA A 114 18.41 -3.66 -3.98
CA ALA A 114 19.65 -2.89 -4.12
C ALA A 114 20.92 -3.74 -3.95
N CYS A 115 20.90 -4.78 -3.12
CA CYS A 115 22.06 -5.63 -2.85
C CYS A 115 21.82 -7.13 -3.11
N GLY A 116 20.62 -7.51 -3.54
CA GLY A 116 20.26 -8.89 -3.84
C GLY A 116 20.10 -9.81 -2.62
N SER A 117 20.16 -9.28 -1.40
CA SER A 117 19.94 -10.10 -0.19
C SER A 117 18.49 -10.57 -0.09
N ASP A 118 18.29 -11.82 0.34
CA ASP A 118 16.97 -12.38 0.60
C ASP A 118 16.24 -11.70 1.78
N PHE A 119 14.99 -12.09 2.00
CA PHE A 119 14.18 -11.61 3.13
C PHE A 119 14.80 -11.92 4.51
N GLY A 120 15.39 -13.11 4.69
CA GLY A 120 15.95 -13.52 5.97
C GLY A 120 17.02 -12.56 6.47
N ARG A 121 17.80 -12.00 5.54
CA ARG A 121 18.84 -11.01 5.82
C ARG A 121 18.35 -9.57 5.76
N SER A 122 17.61 -9.19 4.72
CA SER A 122 17.19 -7.79 4.51
C SER A 122 16.01 -7.36 5.37
N ARG A 123 15.16 -8.31 5.77
CA ARG A 123 13.84 -8.11 6.40
C ARG A 123 12.89 -7.23 5.58
N ILE A 124 13.08 -7.18 4.27
CA ILE A 124 12.23 -6.43 3.34
C ILE A 124 11.21 -7.37 2.72
N ASP A 125 9.93 -7.06 2.92
CA ASP A 125 8.79 -7.70 2.29
C ASP A 125 7.63 -6.70 2.10
N GLY A 126 6.89 -6.85 0.99
CA GLY A 126 5.69 -6.05 0.72
C GLY A 126 5.09 -6.31 -0.66
N LEU A 127 3.93 -5.71 -0.93
CA LEU A 127 3.23 -5.77 -2.22
C LEU A 127 3.93 -4.97 -3.31
N ALA A 128 4.64 -3.92 -2.92
CA ALA A 128 5.53 -3.15 -3.78
C ALA A 128 6.53 -2.38 -2.93
N LEU A 129 7.63 -1.96 -3.56
CA LEU A 129 8.66 -1.15 -2.94
C LEU A 129 9.27 -0.16 -3.94
N ILE A 130 9.66 1.01 -3.44
CA ILE A 130 10.41 2.01 -4.18
C ILE A 130 11.65 2.37 -3.36
N ARG A 131 12.82 2.40 -4.01
CA ARG A 131 14.05 2.86 -3.37
C ARG A 131 13.92 4.35 -3.06
N LEU A 132 14.19 4.70 -1.80
CA LEU A 132 14.28 6.09 -1.38
C LEU A 132 15.68 6.63 -1.73
N PRO A 133 15.79 7.92 -2.04
CA PRO A 133 17.11 8.54 -2.14
C PRO A 133 17.86 8.34 -0.83
N ASP A 134 19.16 8.06 -0.91
CA ASP A 134 20.04 8.06 0.24
C ASP A 134 20.08 9.49 0.79
N VAL A 135 19.36 9.72 1.89
CA VAL A 135 19.50 10.96 2.65
C VAL A 135 20.77 10.79 3.47
N PRO A 136 21.83 11.57 3.22
CA PRO A 136 23.03 11.51 4.04
C PRO A 136 22.64 11.79 5.50
N ASP A 137 23.15 10.96 6.41
CA ASP A 137 22.95 11.10 7.85
C ASP A 137 23.35 12.53 8.25
N GLY A 138 22.37 13.37 8.61
CA GLY A 138 22.60 14.78 8.99
C GLY A 138 21.84 15.85 8.20
N ALA A 139 21.14 15.53 7.11
CA ALA A 139 20.22 16.49 6.49
C ALA A 139 18.91 16.54 7.30
N ALA A 140 18.71 17.60 8.08
CA ALA A 140 17.43 17.88 8.72
C ALA A 140 16.30 17.94 7.66
N PRO A 141 15.09 17.43 7.96
CA PRO A 141 13.95 17.64 7.09
C PRO A 141 13.65 19.15 6.98
N PRO A 142 13.14 19.62 5.81
CA PRO A 142 12.68 21.00 5.67
C PRO A 142 11.50 21.32 6.58
#